data_AF-A0A1F5V5A9-F1
#
_entry.id   AF-A0A1F5V5A9-F1
#
_cell.length_a   1.000
_cell.length_b   1.000
_cell.length_c   1.000
_cell.angle_alpha   90.00
_cell.angle_beta   90.00
_cell.angle_gamma   90.00
#
_symmetry.space_group_name_H-M   'P 1'
#
loop_
_entity.id
_entity.type
_entity.pdbx_description
1 polymer ?
#
loop_
_entity_poly.entity_id
_entity_poly.type
_entity_poly.pdbx_seq_one_letter_code
_entity_poly.pdbx_strand_id
1 'polypeptide(L)' 'MWLSIDLEAGKLAGEYLNKYQKSKGVTLTDSIIAACAKIHGLKLWTANKKHYPMLNKEDFLEEK' A
#
# COMPACT_ATOMS: atom_id res chain seq x y z
N MET A 1 16.21 3.40 -9.89
CA MET A 1 15.20 4.32 -10.44
C MET A 1 14.25 4.66 -9.30
N TRP A 2 13.93 5.93 -9.10
CA TRP A 2 13.02 6.37 -8.04
C TRP A 2 11.58 6.37 -8.55
N LEU A 3 10.63 6.02 -7.68
CA LEU A 3 9.20 6.08 -8.01
C LEU A 3 8.62 7.39 -7.49
N SER A 4 8.04 8.19 -8.37
CA SER A 4 7.38 9.44 -8.01
C SER A 4 5.97 9.16 -7.46
N ILE A 5 5.54 9.96 -6.47
CA ILE A 5 4.16 9.92 -6.00
C ILE A 5 3.35 10.87 -6.88
N ASP A 6 2.44 10.31 -7.66
CA ASP A 6 1.54 11.07 -8.53
C ASP A 6 0.14 11.25 -7.91
N LEU A 7 -0.74 11.93 -8.65
CA LEU A 7 -2.09 12.20 -8.22
C LEU A 7 -2.92 10.92 -8.03
N GLU A 8 -2.68 9.87 -8.81
CA GLU A 8 -3.40 8.61 -8.71
C GLU A 8 -3.01 7.85 -7.43
N ALA A 9 -1.70 7.80 -7.15
CA ALA A 9 -1.18 7.24 -5.90
C ALA A 9 -1.73 7.99 -4.68
N GLY A 10 -1.77 9.32 -4.74
CA GLY A 10 -2.34 10.15 -3.68
C GLY A 10 -3.85 9.89 -3.45
N LYS A 11 -4.64 9.79 -4.52
CA LYS A 11 -6.08 9.48 -4.43
C LYS A 11 -6.33 8.12 -3.81
N LEU A 12 -5.67 7.07 -4.32
CA LEU A 12 -5.85 5.71 -3.83
C LEU A 12 -5.36 5.56 -2.38
N ALA A 13 -4.26 6.23 -2.01
CA ALA A 13 -3.81 6.28 -0.63
C ALA A 13 -4.85 6.94 0.30
N GLY A 14 -5.50 8.00 -0.15
CA GLY A 14 -6.60 8.65 0.57
C GLY A 14 -7.80 7.72 0.79
N GLU A 15 -8.15 6.91 -0.22
CA GLU A 15 -9.21 5.91 -0.10
C GLU A 15 -8.85 4.81 0.92
N TYR A 16 -7.59 4.35 0.92
CA TYR A 16 -7.09 3.40 1.90
C TYR A 16 -7.13 3.95 3.32
N LEU A 17 -6.68 5.20 3.52
CA LEU A 17 -6.78 5.87 4.82
C LEU A 17 -8.24 5.93 5.29
N ASN A 18 -9.15 6.43 4.45
CA ASN A 18 -10.55 6.56 4.80
C ASN A 18 -11.18 5.22 5.24
N LYS A 19 -10.79 4.12 4.58
CA LYS A 19 -11.33 2.78 4.87
C LYS A 19 -10.67 2.08 6.06
N TYR A 20 -9.36 2.21 6.24
CA TYR A 20 -8.58 1.37 7.16
C TYR A 20 -7.98 2.10 8.37
N GLN A 21 -7.92 3.44 8.36
CA GLN A 21 -7.32 4.21 9.47
C GLN A 21 -8.05 3.93 10.80
N LYS A 22 -9.39 3.99 10.81
CA LYS A 22 -10.17 3.83 12.05
C LYS A 22 -10.16 2.39 12.61
N SER A 23 -10.06 1.39 11.74
CA SER A 23 -10.22 -0.02 12.11
C SER A 23 -8.90 -0.77 12.30
N LYS A 24 -7.85 -0.38 11.58
CA LYS A 24 -6.56 -1.07 11.52
C LYS A 24 -5.36 -0.17 11.83
N GLY A 25 -5.59 1.12 12.10
CA GLY A 25 -4.53 2.07 12.42
C GLY A 25 -3.58 2.34 11.25
N VAL A 26 -4.04 2.13 10.01
CA VAL A 26 -3.23 2.38 8.81
C VAL A 26 -2.80 3.84 8.74
N THR A 27 -1.52 4.08 8.47
CA THR A 27 -0.95 5.42 8.36
C THR A 27 -0.93 5.92 6.91
N LEU A 28 -0.70 7.22 6.72
CA LEU A 28 -0.53 7.79 5.38
C LEU A 28 0.62 7.13 4.62
N THR A 29 1.71 6.82 5.32
CA THR A 29 2.90 6.19 4.75
C THR A 29 2.59 4.78 4.24
N ASP A 30 1.93 3.95 5.05
CA ASP A 30 1.52 2.60 4.63
C ASP A 30 0.57 2.66 3.41
N SER A 31 -0.34 3.64 3.43
CA SER A 31 -1.32 3.86 2.37
C SER A 31 -0.67 4.25 1.04
N ILE A 32 0.30 5.17 1.07
CA ILE A 32 1.04 5.60 -0.12
C ILE A 32 1.89 4.44 -0.67
N ILE A 33 2.59 3.69 0.19
CA ILE A 33 3.41 2.55 -0.24
C ILE A 33 2.52 1.50 -0.92
N ALA A 34 1.37 1.18 -0.33
CA ALA A 34 0.41 0.23 -0.92
C ALA A 34 -0.14 0.73 -2.26
N ALA A 35 -0.53 2.01 -2.33
CA ALA A 35 -1.09 2.61 -3.53
C ALA A 35 -0.08 2.60 -4.68
N CYS A 36 1.16 3.02 -4.42
CA CYS A 36 2.25 2.97 -5.39
C CYS A 36 2.51 1.54 -5.88
N ALA A 37 2.59 0.56 -4.97
CA ALA A 37 2.78 -0.84 -5.36
C ALA A 37 1.62 -1.31 -6.27
N LYS A 38 0.37 -0.98 -5.92
CA LYS A 38 -0.80 -1.39 -6.67
C LYS A 38 -0.88 -0.77 -8.06
N ILE A 39 -0.68 0.54 -8.17
CA ILE A 39 -0.78 1.28 -9.44
C ILE A 39 0.29 0.83 -10.42
N HIS A 40 1.51 0.57 -9.94
CA HIS A 40 2.62 0.14 -10.78
C HIS A 40 2.71 -1.39 -10.97
N GLY A 41 1.76 -2.17 -10.46
CA GLY A 41 1.76 -3.64 -10.56
C GLY A 41 2.96 -4.31 -9.88
N LEU A 42 3.52 -3.68 -8.85
CA LEU A 42 4.68 -4.15 -8.13
C LEU A 42 4.27 -5.03 -6.95
N LYS A 43 5.11 -6.02 -6.63
CA LYS A 43 4.95 -6.80 -5.40
C LYS A 43 5.64 -6.11 -4.23
N LEU A 44 4.91 -5.92 -3.15
CA LEU A 44 5.43 -5.35 -1.92
C LEU A 44 6.18 -6.42 -1.13
N TRP A 45 7.45 -6.17 -0.84
CA TRP A 45 8.22 -6.99 0.08
C TRP A 45 8.30 -6.27 1.45
N THR A 46 7.79 -6.93 2.49
CA THR A 46 7.75 -6.36 3.84
C THR A 46 7.59 -7.46 4.89
N ALA A 47 8.22 -7.28 6.04
CA ALA A 47 8.02 -8.14 7.21
C ALA A 47 6.68 -7.85 7.92
N ASN A 48 6.10 -6.66 7.73
CA ASN A 48 4.92 -6.19 8.47
C ASN A 48 3.64 -6.23 7.63
N LYS A 49 3.32 -7.39 7.03
CA LYS A 49 2.14 -7.56 6.15
C LYS A 49 0.82 -7.13 6.80
N LYS A 50 0.72 -7.17 8.13
CA LYS A 50 -0.46 -6.73 8.90
C LYS A 50 -0.79 -5.24 8.74
N HIS A 51 0.19 -4.40 8.40
CA HIS A 51 0.02 -2.96 8.19
C HIS A 51 -0.61 -2.63 6.84
N TYR A 52 -0.74 -3.63 5.96
CA TYR A 52 -1.22 -3.47 4.59
C TYR A 52 -2.52 -4.24 4.34
N PRO A 53 -3.60 -3.99 5.11
CA PRO A 53 -4.88 -4.69 4.93
C PRO A 53 -5.57 -4.38 3.59
N MET A 54 -5.09 -3.37 2.86
CA MET A 54 -5.53 -3.00 1.52
C MET A 54 -4.96 -3.88 0.39
N LEU A 55 -3.92 -4.66 0.66
CA LEU A 55 -3.26 -5.51 -0.33
C LEU A 55 -3.68 -6.97 -0.18
N ASN A 56 -3.79 -7.67 -1.31
CA ASN A 56 -4.07 -9.11 -1.35
C ASN A 56 -2.79 -9.92 -1.17
N LYS A 57 -2.91 -11.23 -0.90
CA LYS A 57 -1.75 -12.12 -0.75
C LYS A 57 -0.84 -12.13 -1.99
N GLU A 58 -1.41 -12.02 -3.17
CA GLU A 58 -0.71 -11.97 -4.46
C GLU A 58 0.13 -10.69 -4.66
N ASP A 59 -0.25 -9.61 -3.98
CA ASP A 59 0.44 -8.32 -4.04
C ASP A 59 1.73 -8.33 -3.19
N PHE A 60 1.96 -9.37 -2.38
CA PHE A 60 3.20 -9.53 -1.63
C PHE A 60 4.19 -10.43 -2.36
N LEU A 61 5.47 -10.13 -2.23
CA LEU A 61 6.52 -11.05 -2.62
C LEU A 61 6.63 -12.16 -1.56
N GLU A 62 6.63 -13.42 -2.00
CA GLU A 62 6.92 -14.56 -1.13
C GLU A 62 8.44 -14.69 -0.97
N GLU A 63 8.90 -14.81 0.29
CA GLU A 63 10.28 -15.23 0.56
C GLU A 63 10.38 -16.71 0.18
N LYS A 64 11.26 -17.01 -0.79
CA LYS A 64 11.61 -18.39 -1.16
C LYS A 64 12.52 -19.01 -0.12
#